data_AF-T0S2C6-F1
#
_entry.id   AF-T0S2C6-F1
#
_cell.length_a   1.000
_cell.length_b   1.000
_cell.length_c   1.000
_cell.angle_alpha   90.00
_cell.angle_beta   90.00
_cell.angle_gamma   90.00
#
_symmetry.space_group_name_H-M   'P 1'
#
loop_
_entity.id
_entity.type
_entity.pdbx_description
1 polymer ?
#
loop_
_entity_poly.entity_id
_entity_poly.type
_entity_poly.pdbx_seq_one_letter_code
_entity_poly.pdbx_strand_id
1 'polypeptide(L)'
;MEWQTYSFLVGEFEQSYDHLQTVLKENEKYSTAYSLLGKVCEKLGRKDEAVAVYEKGIGVASSQGDMMPANEMQSALISFVVVLINPI
;
A
#
# COMPACT_ATOMS: atom_id res chain seq x y z
N MET A 1 27.40 -0.64 9.34
CA MET A 1 26.37 -1.69 9.55
C MET A 1 24.99 -1.31 9.01
N GLU A 2 24.69 -0.03 8.76
CA GLU A 2 23.35 0.41 8.35
C GLU A 2 22.94 -0.04 6.93
N TRP A 3 23.88 -0.08 5.98
CA TRP A 3 23.59 -0.41 4.58
C TRP A 3 23.17 -1.86 4.32
N GLN A 4 23.70 -2.84 5.08
CA GLN A 4 23.36 -4.25 4.90
C GLN A 4 21.92 -4.54 5.34
N THR A 5 21.53 -4.02 6.52
CA THR A 5 20.16 -4.14 7.02
C THR A 5 19.17 -3.42 6.10
N TYR A 6 19.53 -2.23 5.61
CA TYR A 6 18.69 -1.49 4.67
C TYR A 6 18.48 -2.27 3.36
N SER A 7 19.56 -2.78 2.75
CA SER A 7 19.47 -3.58 1.53
C SER A 7 18.65 -4.86 1.73
N PHE A 8 18.79 -5.51 2.89
CA PHE A 8 18.00 -6.68 3.23
C PHE A 8 16.52 -6.35 3.33
N LEU A 9 16.15 -5.28 4.04
CA LEU A 9 14.76 -4.85 4.18
C LEU A 9 14.13 -4.49 2.84
N VAL A 10 14.85 -3.78 1.97
CA VAL A 10 14.37 -3.49 0.60
C VAL A 10 14.07 -4.79 -0.15
N GLY A 11 14.95 -5.78 -0.08
CA GLY A 11 14.73 -7.10 -0.70
C GLY A 11 13.50 -7.84 -0.15
N GLU A 12 13.24 -7.75 1.15
CA GLU A 12 12.03 -8.32 1.77
C GLU A 12 10.76 -7.61 1.31
N PHE A 13 10.79 -6.28 1.20
CA PHE A 13 9.66 -5.50 0.69
C PHE A 13 9.37 -5.77 -0.78
N GLU A 14 10.39 -5.94 -1.63
CA GLU A 14 10.21 -6.34 -3.03
C GLU A 14 9.56 -7.74 -3.15
N GLN A 15 10.00 -8.71 -2.35
CA GLN A 15 9.37 -10.03 -2.33
C GLN A 15 7.92 -9.96 -1.84
N SER A 16 7.66 -9.16 -0.80
CA SER A 16 6.29 -8.95 -0.30
C SER A 16 5.39 -8.33 -1.36
N TYR A 17 5.92 -7.38 -2.13
CA TYR A 17 5.22 -6.76 -3.26
C TYR A 17 4.80 -7.82 -4.29
N ASP A 18 5.73 -8.67 -4.75
CA ASP A 18 5.44 -9.73 -5.73
C ASP A 18 4.40 -10.74 -5.23
N HIS A 19 4.50 -11.13 -3.96
CA HIS A 19 3.54 -12.04 -3.33
C HIS A 19 2.14 -11.42 -3.24
N LEU A 20 2.02 -10.16 -2.83
CA LEU A 20 0.74 -9.47 -2.74
C LEU A 20 0.12 -9.23 -4.12
N GLN A 21 0.93 -8.93 -5.13
CA GLN A 21 0.44 -8.88 -6.51
C GLN A 21 -0.12 -10.22 -6.98
N THR A 22 0.53 -11.33 -6.61
CA THR A 22 0.03 -12.68 -6.93
C THR A 22 -1.29 -12.94 -6.21
N VAL A 23 -1.41 -12.59 -4.93
CA VAL A 23 -2.67 -12.69 -4.17
C VAL A 23 -3.79 -11.92 -4.87
N LEU A 24 -3.52 -10.71 -5.35
CA LEU A 24 -4.51 -9.86 -6.02
C LEU A 24 -4.85 -10.33 -7.44
N LYS A 25 -3.96 -11.09 -8.10
CA LYS A 25 -4.28 -11.78 -9.37
C LYS A 25 -5.26 -12.93 -9.16
N GLU A 26 -5.09 -13.69 -8.07
CA GLU A 26 -5.97 -14.81 -7.74
C GLU A 26 -7.30 -14.35 -7.12
N ASN A 27 -7.27 -13.27 -6.32
CA ASN A 27 -8.45 -12.70 -5.68
C ASN A 27 -8.41 -11.18 -5.66
N GLU A 28 -8.94 -10.57 -6.72
CA GLU A 28 -9.06 -9.12 -6.86
C GLU A 28 -10.02 -8.47 -5.84
N LYS A 29 -10.80 -9.26 -5.11
CA LYS A 29 -11.71 -8.76 -4.07
C LYS A 29 -11.08 -8.72 -2.69
N TYR A 30 -9.82 -9.14 -2.53
CA TYR A 30 -9.18 -9.16 -1.23
C TYR A 30 -8.67 -7.77 -0.83
N SER A 31 -9.58 -6.98 -0.23
CA SER A 31 -9.37 -5.61 0.29
C SER A 31 -8.10 -5.46 1.14
N THR A 32 -7.84 -6.39 2.05
CA THR A 32 -6.66 -6.37 2.93
C THR A 32 -5.35 -6.44 2.14
N ALA A 33 -5.30 -7.18 1.03
CA ALA A 33 -4.09 -7.24 0.20
C ALA A 33 -3.78 -5.90 -0.47
N TYR A 34 -4.79 -5.09 -0.82
CA TYR A 34 -4.55 -3.72 -1.29
C TYR A 34 -3.96 -2.82 -0.19
N SER A 35 -4.49 -2.89 1.05
CA SER A 35 -3.93 -2.14 2.18
C SER A 35 -2.46 -2.51 2.44
N LEU A 36 -2.15 -3.81 2.44
CA LEU A 36 -0.78 -4.30 2.63
C LEU A 36 0.13 -3.91 1.46
N LEU A 37 -0.33 -4.03 0.21
CA LEU A 37 0.47 -3.71 -0.96
C LEU A 37 0.81 -2.23 -1.00
N GLY A 38 -0.15 -1.35 -0.67
CA GLY A 38 0.12 0.09 -0.58
C GLY A 38 1.19 0.40 0.48
N LYS A 39 1.11 -0.21 1.68
CA LYS A 39 2.12 -0.02 2.73
C LYS A 39 3.51 -0.49 2.29
N VAL A 40 3.59 -1.59 1.53
CA VAL A 40 4.84 -2.08 0.95
C VAL A 40 5.39 -1.09 -0.09
N CYS A 41 4.55 -0.56 -0.98
CA CYS A 41 4.94 0.48 -1.93
C CYS A 41 5.50 1.73 -1.22
N GLU A 42 4.92 2.13 -0.08
CA GLU A 42 5.47 3.23 0.73
C GLU A 42 6.88 2.93 1.24
N LYS A 43 7.12 1.71 1.76
CA LYS A 43 8.44 1.28 2.25
C LYS A 43 9.48 1.20 1.14
N LEU A 44 9.06 0.92 -0.08
CA LEU A 44 9.91 0.94 -1.28
C LEU A 44 10.09 2.36 -1.87
N GLY A 45 9.43 3.38 -1.32
CA GLY A 45 9.46 4.74 -1.83
C GLY A 45 8.63 4.96 -3.11
N ARG A 46 7.83 3.98 -3.52
CA ARG A 46 6.96 4.00 -4.71
C ARG A 46 5.63 4.68 -4.39
N LYS A 47 5.68 5.98 -4.08
CA LYS A 47 4.52 6.73 -3.58
C LYS A 47 3.35 6.79 -4.56
N ASP A 48 3.61 7.05 -5.84
CA ASP A 48 2.55 7.14 -6.85
C ASP A 48 1.81 5.80 -7.01
N GLU A 49 2.56 4.71 -6.92
CA GLU A 49 2.00 3.36 -6.95
C GLU A 49 1.20 3.06 -5.68
N ALA A 50 1.68 3.46 -4.51
CA ALA A 50 0.94 3.31 -3.25
C ALA A 50 -0.43 4.01 -3.34
N VAL A 51 -0.48 5.24 -3.87
CA VAL A 51 -1.72 5.99 -4.07
C VAL A 51 -2.68 5.21 -4.98
N ALA A 52 -2.23 4.77 -6.15
CA ALA A 52 -3.06 4.02 -7.10
C ALA A 52 -3.59 2.70 -6.50
N VAL A 53 -2.76 1.99 -5.73
CA VAL A 53 -3.14 0.75 -5.05
C VAL A 53 -4.20 1.01 -3.99
N TYR A 54 -4.04 2.06 -3.18
CA TYR A 54 -5.02 2.43 -2.15
C TYR A 54 -6.36 2.87 -2.75
N GLU A 55 -6.36 3.69 -3.80
CA GLU A 55 -7.58 4.11 -4.48
C GLU A 55 -8.38 2.90 -5.00
N LYS A 56 -7.71 1.95 -5.65
CA LYS A 56 -8.33 0.71 -6.12
C LYS A 56 -8.85 -0.13 -4.94
N GLY A 57 -8.05 -0.28 -3.90
CA GLY A 57 -8.40 -1.04 -2.70
C GLY A 57 -9.62 -0.48 -1.97
N ILE A 58 -9.73 0.85 -1.86
CA ILE A 58 -10.89 1.51 -1.24
C ILE A 58 -12.17 1.21 -2.01
N GLY A 59 -12.12 1.22 -3.35
CA GLY A 59 -13.26 0.84 -4.18
C GLY A 59 -13.71 -0.62 -3.91
N VAL A 60 -12.75 -1.54 -3.87
CA VAL A 60 -12.98 -2.96 -3.58
C VAL A 60 -13.52 -3.17 -2.16
N ALA A 61 -12.96 -2.52 -1.15
CA ALA A 61 -13.37 -2.64 0.24
C ALA A 61 -14.77 -2.04 0.46
N SER A 62 -15.02 -0.83 -0.08
CA SER A 62 -16.30 -0.13 0.07
C SER A 62 -17.45 -0.91 -0.59
N SER A 63 -17.22 -1.48 -1.78
CA SER A 63 -18.23 -2.29 -2.47
C SER A 63 -18.60 -3.58 -1.73
N GLN A 64 -17.72 -4.07 -0.84
CA GLN A 64 -17.97 -5.24 0.00
C GLN A 64 -18.48 -4.90 1.41
N GLY A 65 -18.51 -3.60 1.77
CA GLY A 65 -18.82 -3.18 3.13
C GLY A 65 -17.68 -3.41 4.13
N ASP A 66 -16.45 -3.66 3.64
CA ASP A 66 -15.28 -3.92 4.47
C ASP A 66 -14.64 -2.60 4.93
N MET A 67 -15.19 -2.03 6.00
CA MET A 67 -14.86 -0.68 6.43
C MET A 67 -13.46 -0.55 7.06
N MET A 68 -12.89 -1.62 7.63
CA MET A 68 -11.56 -1.56 8.27
C MET A 68 -10.44 -1.22 7.28
N PRO A 69 -10.17 -2.01 6.23
CA PRO A 69 -9.13 -1.68 5.25
C PRO A 69 -9.47 -0.41 4.47
N ALA A 70 -10.76 -0.13 4.19
CA ALA A 70 -11.15 1.12 3.55
C ALA A 70 -10.69 2.35 4.37
N ASN A 71 -10.95 2.37 5.67
CA ASN A 71 -10.55 3.46 6.55
C ASN A 71 -9.03 3.59 6.69
N GLU A 72 -8.31 2.46 6.77
CA GLU A 72 -6.84 2.47 6.80
C GLU A 72 -6.25 3.12 5.53
N MET A 73 -6.74 2.69 4.36
CA MET A 73 -6.27 3.19 3.08
C MET A 73 -6.62 4.67 2.86
N GLN A 74 -7.82 5.10 3.28
CA GLN A 74 -8.20 6.52 3.25
C GLN A 74 -7.30 7.37 4.13
N SER A 75 -7.00 6.90 5.35
CA SER A 75 -6.07 7.58 6.27
C SER A 75 -4.68 7.74 5.64
N ALA A 76 -4.17 6.68 4.99
CA ALA A 76 -2.90 6.72 4.28
C ALA A 76 -2.91 7.74 3.12
N LEU A 77 -3.96 7.76 2.29
CA LEU A 77 -4.11 8.75 1.20
C LEU A 77 -4.16 10.18 1.70
N ILE A 78 -4.90 10.45 2.79
CA ILE A 78 -4.97 11.79 3.39
C ILE A 78 -3.58 12.24 3.83
N SER A 79 -2.78 11.33 4.40
CA SER A 79 -1.40 11.63 4.77
C SER A 79 -0.58 12.14 3.57
N PHE A 80 -0.72 11.52 2.39
CA PHE A 80 -0.04 11.99 1.17
C PHE A 80 -0.51 13.37 0.74
N VAL A 81 -1.82 13.62 0.75
CA VAL A 81 -2.38 14.92 0.32
C VAL A 81 -1.99 16.04 1.27
N VAL A 82 -2.04 15.80 2.59
CA VAL A 82 -1.69 16.79 3.62
C VAL A 82 -0.21 17.19 3.54
N VAL A 83 0.67 16.25 3.20
CA VAL A 83 2.10 16.54 2.99
C VAL A 83 2.34 17.40 1.75
N LEU A 84 1.51 17.28 0.70
CA LEU A 84 1.63 18.10 -0.51
C LEU A 84 1.15 19.55 -0.33
N ILE A 85 0.18 19.78 0.55
CA ILE A 85 -0.35 21.14 0.83
C ILE A 85 0.40 21.89 1.93
N ASN A 86 1.28 21.23 2.68
CA ASN A 86 2.20 21.86 3.65
C ASN A 86 3.66 21.47 3.36
N PRO A 87 4.27 22.01 2.28
CA PRO A 87 5.71 21.98 2.16
C PRO A 87 6.29 22.93 3.23
N ILE A 88 7.04 22.36 4.17
CA ILE A 88 7.85 23.14 5.14
C ILE A 88 8.92 23.93 4.37
#